data_AF-A0A451CNQ6-F1
#
_entry.id   AF-A0A451CNQ6-F1
#
_cell.length_a   1.000
_cell.length_b   1.000
_cell.length_c   1.000
_cell.angle_alpha   90.00
_cell.angle_beta   90.00
_cell.angle_gamma   90.00
#
_symmetry.space_group_name_H-M   'P 1'
#
loop_
_entity.id
_entity.type
_entity.pdbx_description
1 polymer ?
#
loop_
_entity_poly.entity_id
_entity_poly.type
_entity_poly.pdbx_seq_one_letter_code
_entity_poly.pdbx_strand_id
1 'polypeptide(L)'
;MWDATPEITRAVTLGYLAYLYFNRRVRPPDPPDWDREGPWRFSLAGVGGEPAPILDRDTLGKAADAVSYFESARPARKLDVPATLRATLAAGGLPVLRFHRAKRIRTVLILRDAHAERGFDAGWNRAAQELAVGIERHGVPVIQGIFRGAPERFRTTDGSVEYLEDREDERDAFIVLLFSDARRIERSHIWRDLRQWPQCAWLDYREPALWRADHPAHRYGLPLYSADGPGIRAALGRFLSERGADSDAVSIPSAADARKYQTGEPTALGLSLALSLGDALAWAEACAVLQPVSLGLADSLRRRFHPYLPATRLSRLLELPGTHRTMEGVVFSPAVRRVLKQGFVTRRGPEEQRAVLRFLINAIDKACPAEHPVGRVSPPGRNPTFAPKTDQSAEDEKPAQPPPQAPGLAYLDWQSRRALLSLELGEAVPELAGLAQTPLKSALTARLAGFGGAGEADKIPLTNPPHPDARSLLAGLPENPLGEPVRRFQPLGPWQRLLAGSLATLLLVAVQHQPAPPPNWRVTGADALALLRQEGPLLRQEFPWLSNSTLSHLGGFIRI
;
A
#
# COMPACT_ATOMS: atom_id res chain seq x y z
N MET A 1 -69.38 -14.30 4.94
CA MET A 1 -68.65 -13.96 6.18
C MET A 1 -68.06 -15.24 6.70
N TRP A 2 -66.74 -15.39 6.60
CA TRP A 2 -66.04 -16.53 7.18
C TRP A 2 -65.67 -16.12 8.59
N ASP A 3 -66.28 -16.74 9.60
CA ASP A 3 -65.83 -16.63 10.99
C ASP A 3 -64.49 -17.37 11.09
N ALA A 4 -63.42 -16.68 10.71
CA ALA A 4 -62.07 -17.14 10.98
C ALA A 4 -61.93 -17.19 12.50
N THR A 5 -61.92 -18.41 13.04
CA THR A 5 -61.77 -18.63 14.47
C THR A 5 -60.51 -17.92 14.97
N PRO A 6 -60.53 -17.32 16.19
CA PRO A 6 -59.40 -16.57 16.74
C PRO A 6 -58.08 -17.37 16.78
N GLU A 7 -58.17 -18.70 16.73
CA GLU A 7 -57.02 -19.60 16.60
C GLU A 7 -56.31 -19.49 15.25
N ILE A 8 -57.04 -19.34 14.14
CA ILE A 8 -56.45 -19.20 12.80
C ILE A 8 -55.67 -17.88 12.72
N THR A 9 -56.23 -16.78 13.24
CA THR A 9 -55.56 -15.48 13.26
C THR A 9 -54.29 -15.51 14.11
N ARG A 10 -54.31 -16.18 15.26
CA ARG A 10 -53.12 -16.38 16.12
C ARG A 10 -52.06 -17.23 15.40
N ALA A 11 -52.46 -18.33 14.76
CA ALA A 11 -51.55 -19.20 14.03
C ALA A 11 -50.90 -18.49 12.84
N VAL A 12 -51.67 -17.72 12.06
CA VAL A 12 -51.15 -16.92 10.93
C VAL A 12 -50.18 -15.85 11.42
N THR A 13 -50.50 -15.17 12.54
CA THR A 13 -49.61 -14.15 13.08
C THR A 13 -48.33 -14.74 13.64
N LEU A 14 -48.41 -15.83 14.42
CA LEU A 14 -47.21 -16.52 14.93
C LEU A 14 -46.38 -17.10 13.79
N GLY A 15 -47.02 -17.66 12.76
CA GLY A 15 -46.36 -18.13 11.54
C GLY A 15 -45.65 -17.01 10.79
N TYR A 16 -46.28 -15.84 10.66
CA TYR A 16 -45.67 -14.67 10.02
C TYR A 16 -44.54 -14.07 10.87
N LEU A 17 -44.69 -14.00 12.20
CA LEU A 17 -43.63 -13.56 13.10
C LEU A 17 -42.44 -14.53 13.10
N ALA A 18 -42.69 -15.84 13.08
CA ALA A 18 -41.65 -16.85 12.91
C ALA A 18 -40.98 -16.74 11.54
N TYR A 19 -41.74 -16.56 10.46
CA TYR A 19 -41.22 -16.31 9.12
C TYR A 19 -40.33 -15.06 9.08
N LEU A 20 -40.77 -13.95 9.66
CA LEU A 20 -39.96 -12.73 9.78
C LEU A 20 -38.71 -12.97 10.63
N TYR A 21 -38.81 -13.71 11.73
CA TYR A 21 -37.69 -14.03 12.59
C TYR A 21 -36.63 -14.87 11.86
N PHE A 22 -37.03 -15.92 11.14
CA PHE A 22 -36.12 -16.83 10.45
C PHE A 22 -35.59 -16.30 9.12
N ASN A 23 -36.41 -15.57 8.37
CA ASN A 23 -36.04 -15.08 7.04
C ASN A 23 -35.30 -13.73 7.09
N ARG A 24 -35.40 -12.97 8.19
CA ARG A 24 -34.70 -11.67 8.34
C ARG A 24 -33.47 -11.73 9.22
N ARG A 25 -33.19 -12.87 9.85
CA ARG A 25 -31.92 -13.09 10.52
C ARG A 25 -30.84 -12.97 9.45
N VAL A 26 -29.93 -12.01 9.61
CA VAL A 26 -28.80 -11.84 8.69
C VAL A 26 -28.00 -13.14 8.73
N ARG A 27 -28.17 -13.98 7.70
CA ARG A 27 -27.37 -15.19 7.56
C ARG A 27 -26.03 -14.73 7.01
N PRO A 28 -24.93 -14.90 7.77
CA PRO A 28 -23.63 -14.67 7.17
C PRO A 28 -23.51 -15.66 5.99
N PRO A 29 -22.94 -15.23 4.84
CA PRO A 29 -22.63 -16.16 3.77
C PRO A 29 -21.75 -17.27 4.32
N ASP A 30 -21.93 -18.49 3.82
CA ASP A 30 -21.07 -19.61 4.18
C ASP A 30 -19.60 -19.23 3.89
N PRO A 31 -18.65 -19.66 4.75
CA PRO A 31 -17.24 -19.40 4.48
C PRO A 31 -16.88 -20.02 3.13
N PRO A 32 -16.06 -19.36 2.30
CA PRO A 32 -15.52 -20.01 1.12
C PRO A 32 -14.70 -21.24 1.55
N ASP A 33 -14.90 -22.36 0.86
CA ASP A 33 -13.99 -23.50 0.98
C ASP A 33 -12.57 -23.04 0.64
N TRP A 34 -11.56 -23.59 1.32
CA TRP A 34 -10.18 -23.22 1.06
C TRP A 34 -9.19 -24.37 1.20
N ASP A 35 -8.16 -24.34 0.35
CA ASP A 35 -7.07 -25.32 0.37
C ASP A 35 -6.00 -24.94 1.41
N ARG A 36 -5.70 -25.89 2.31
CA ARG A 36 -4.71 -25.73 3.38
C ARG A 36 -3.27 -25.82 2.90
N GLU A 37 -3.03 -26.46 1.77
CA GLU A 37 -1.68 -26.73 1.25
C GLU A 37 -1.16 -25.60 0.34
N GLY A 38 -2.05 -24.74 -0.15
CA GLY A 38 -1.72 -23.60 -1.00
C GLY A 38 -0.87 -22.52 -0.32
N PRO A 39 -0.31 -21.57 -1.12
CA PRO A 39 0.45 -20.45 -0.59
C PRO A 39 -0.38 -19.65 0.43
N TRP A 40 0.24 -19.30 1.54
CA TRP A 40 -0.46 -18.78 2.72
C TRP A 40 -0.83 -17.30 2.60
N ARG A 41 -0.11 -16.52 1.79
CA ARG A 41 -0.25 -15.05 1.75
C ARG A 41 -0.14 -14.52 0.33
N PHE A 42 -1.00 -13.56 0.02
CA PHE A 42 -0.88 -12.75 -1.18
C PHE A 42 0.15 -11.65 -0.95
N SER A 43 1.19 -11.63 -1.79
CA SER A 43 2.26 -10.64 -1.71
C SER A 43 1.88 -9.36 -2.45
N LEU A 44 1.83 -8.24 -1.74
CA LEU A 44 1.67 -6.93 -2.40
C LEU A 44 2.90 -6.49 -3.18
N ALA A 45 4.06 -7.13 -2.99
CA ALA A 45 5.31 -6.74 -3.65
C ALA A 45 5.20 -6.70 -5.18
N GLY A 46 4.39 -7.61 -5.76
CA GLY A 46 4.18 -7.71 -7.21
C GLY A 46 3.06 -6.81 -7.75
N VAL A 47 2.25 -6.18 -6.90
CA VAL A 47 1.17 -5.30 -7.35
C VAL A 47 1.77 -4.07 -8.01
N GLY A 48 1.30 -3.72 -9.21
CA GLY A 48 1.86 -2.61 -9.99
C GLY A 48 3.17 -2.94 -10.74
N GLY A 49 3.69 -4.17 -10.62
CA GLY A 49 4.89 -4.63 -11.35
C GLY A 49 6.19 -3.99 -10.86
N GLU A 50 7.20 -3.96 -11.73
CA GLU A 50 8.44 -3.24 -11.45
C GLU A 50 8.26 -1.72 -11.63
N PRO A 51 8.92 -0.88 -10.82
CA PRO A 51 8.98 0.57 -11.06
C PRO A 51 9.50 0.88 -12.46
N ALA A 52 9.01 1.97 -13.08
CA ALA A 52 9.55 2.41 -14.36
C ALA A 52 11.02 2.86 -14.21
N PRO A 53 11.82 2.76 -15.30
CA PRO A 53 13.17 3.31 -15.31
C PRO A 53 13.19 4.79 -14.94
N ILE A 54 14.17 5.20 -14.15
CA ILE A 54 14.41 6.61 -13.78
C ILE A 54 15.04 7.37 -14.93
N LEU A 55 15.90 6.70 -15.70
CA LEU A 55 16.61 7.27 -16.84
C LEU A 55 15.88 6.92 -18.14
N ASP A 56 15.41 7.95 -18.82
CA ASP A 56 14.87 7.80 -20.17
C ASP A 56 16.00 7.52 -21.19
N ARG A 57 15.61 7.01 -22.36
CA ARG A 57 16.57 6.65 -23.42
C ARG A 57 17.38 7.84 -23.93
N ASP A 58 16.78 9.02 -23.98
CA ASP A 58 17.45 10.25 -24.44
C ASP A 58 18.56 10.67 -23.47
N THR A 59 18.30 10.58 -22.17
CA THR A 59 19.28 10.81 -21.11
C THR A 59 20.44 9.84 -21.21
N LEU A 60 20.17 8.55 -21.45
CA LEU A 60 21.22 7.53 -21.61
C LEU A 60 22.05 7.76 -22.87
N GLY A 61 21.41 8.11 -23.99
CA GLY A 61 22.11 8.48 -25.22
C GLY A 61 23.00 9.70 -25.04
N LYS A 62 22.45 10.78 -24.47
CA LYS A 62 23.22 12.00 -24.15
C LYS A 62 24.35 11.73 -23.16
N ALA A 63 24.12 10.87 -22.16
CA ALA A 63 25.15 10.48 -21.21
C ALA A 63 26.29 9.72 -21.90
N ALA A 64 25.96 8.81 -22.83
CA ALA A 64 26.97 8.09 -23.61
C ALA A 64 27.73 9.01 -24.56
N ASP A 65 27.04 9.90 -25.29
CA ASP A 65 27.65 10.89 -26.19
C ASP A 65 28.56 11.86 -25.43
N ALA A 66 28.19 12.19 -24.19
CA ALA A 66 29.00 13.02 -23.33
C ALA A 66 30.36 12.35 -23.06
N VAL A 67 30.41 11.02 -22.84
CA VAL A 67 31.68 10.28 -22.61
C VAL A 67 32.55 10.30 -23.87
N SER A 68 33.26 11.42 -24.04
CA SER A 68 34.00 11.77 -25.25
C SER A 68 35.32 10.99 -25.36
N TYR A 69 35.84 10.92 -26.59
CA TYR A 69 37.22 10.50 -26.82
C TYR A 69 38.19 11.49 -26.17
N PHE A 70 39.21 10.97 -25.51
CA PHE A 70 40.31 11.74 -24.95
C PHE A 70 41.66 11.29 -25.52
N GLU A 71 42.61 12.21 -25.52
CA GLU A 71 43.99 11.91 -25.86
C GLU A 71 44.68 11.27 -24.66
N SER A 72 44.94 9.96 -24.73
CA SER A 72 45.65 9.26 -23.66
C SER A 72 47.13 9.64 -23.63
N ALA A 73 47.74 9.59 -22.44
CA ALA A 73 49.19 9.75 -22.27
C ALA A 73 49.99 8.63 -22.96
N ARG A 74 49.35 7.50 -23.26
CA ARG A 74 49.98 6.39 -23.97
C ARG A 74 50.20 6.74 -25.44
N PRO A 75 51.41 6.48 -25.98
CA PRO A 75 51.68 6.68 -27.39
C PRO A 75 50.74 5.81 -28.24
N ALA A 76 50.16 6.41 -29.28
CA ALA A 76 49.51 5.70 -30.35
C ALA A 76 50.53 4.85 -31.11
N ARG A 77 50.04 3.87 -31.87
CA ARG A 77 50.89 3.10 -32.80
C ARG A 77 51.45 3.97 -33.94
N LYS A 78 50.85 5.14 -34.19
CA LYS A 78 51.24 6.06 -35.27
C LYS A 78 52.29 7.05 -34.79
N LEU A 79 53.46 7.00 -35.42
CA LEU A 79 54.56 7.94 -35.17
C LEU A 79 54.17 9.35 -35.65
N ASP A 80 54.38 10.36 -34.80
CA ASP A 80 54.30 11.76 -35.19
C ASP A 80 55.66 12.15 -35.78
N VAL A 81 55.78 11.97 -37.10
CA VAL A 81 57.04 12.19 -37.82
C VAL A 81 57.56 13.62 -37.61
N PRO A 82 56.75 14.69 -37.76
CA PRO A 82 57.21 16.05 -37.48
C PRO A 82 57.68 16.29 -36.05
N ALA A 83 56.99 15.76 -35.04
CA ALA A 83 57.39 15.92 -33.64
C ALA A 83 58.66 15.09 -33.33
N THR A 84 58.77 13.90 -33.91
CA THR A 84 59.95 13.03 -33.78
C THR A 84 61.20 13.69 -34.35
N LEU A 85 61.10 14.26 -35.56
CA LEU A 85 62.22 14.95 -36.19
C LEU A 85 62.68 16.14 -35.35
N ARG A 86 61.74 16.96 -34.87
CA ARG A 86 62.04 18.11 -34.00
C ARG A 86 62.70 17.68 -32.68
N ALA A 87 62.18 16.64 -32.04
CA ALA A 87 62.74 16.12 -30.79
C ALA A 87 64.14 15.53 -30.99
N THR A 88 64.36 14.82 -32.11
CA THR A 88 65.66 14.24 -32.49
C THR A 88 66.70 15.32 -32.77
N LEU A 89 66.32 16.36 -33.52
CA LEU A 89 67.21 17.50 -33.78
C LEU A 89 67.57 18.24 -32.49
N ALA A 90 66.60 18.48 -31.60
CA ALA A 90 66.83 19.11 -30.30
C ALA A 90 67.74 18.27 -29.38
N ALA A 91 67.73 16.95 -29.53
CA ALA A 91 68.59 16.02 -28.80
C ALA A 91 69.97 15.82 -29.46
N GLY A 92 70.41 16.72 -30.35
CA GLY A 92 71.72 16.64 -31.00
C GLY A 92 71.85 15.50 -32.01
N GLY A 93 70.74 15.08 -32.64
CA GLY A 93 70.71 14.00 -33.62
C GLY A 93 70.48 12.61 -33.03
N LEU A 94 70.38 12.48 -31.69
CA LEU A 94 69.97 11.22 -31.05
C LEU A 94 68.48 10.96 -31.32
N PRO A 95 68.09 9.77 -31.81
CA PRO A 95 66.72 9.48 -32.20
C PRO A 95 65.78 9.49 -31.00
N VAL A 96 64.83 10.44 -30.99
CA VAL A 96 63.79 10.57 -29.96
C VAL A 96 62.43 10.41 -30.63
N LEU A 97 61.89 9.18 -30.58
CA LEU A 97 60.60 8.85 -31.17
C LEU A 97 59.45 9.50 -30.39
N ARG A 98 58.62 10.26 -31.10
CA ARG A 98 57.38 10.84 -30.58
C ARG A 98 56.21 10.29 -31.37
N PHE A 99 55.29 9.64 -30.68
CA PHE A 99 54.08 9.12 -31.28
C PHE A 99 52.92 10.09 -31.02
N HIS A 100 51.91 10.07 -31.89
CA HIS A 100 50.66 10.76 -31.59
C HIS A 100 50.06 10.18 -30.31
N ARG A 101 49.25 10.95 -29.59
CA ARG A 101 48.50 10.41 -28.45
C ARG A 101 47.36 9.53 -28.94
N ALA A 102 47.17 8.36 -28.33
CA ALA A 102 46.08 7.48 -28.73
C ALA A 102 44.74 8.09 -28.28
N LYS A 103 43.78 8.25 -29.21
CA LYS A 103 42.41 8.59 -28.87
C LYS A 103 41.73 7.36 -28.25
N ARG A 104 41.32 7.46 -27.00
CA ARG A 104 40.60 6.40 -26.28
C ARG A 104 39.26 6.94 -25.78
N ILE A 105 38.27 6.07 -25.67
CA ILE A 105 37.04 6.36 -24.93
C ILE A 105 37.37 6.21 -23.45
N ARG A 106 36.88 7.13 -22.61
CA ARG A 106 37.03 6.99 -21.16
C ARG A 106 36.19 5.82 -20.65
N THR A 107 36.68 5.16 -19.62
CA THR A 107 35.92 4.15 -18.89
C THR A 107 35.09 4.82 -17.80
N VAL A 108 33.80 4.52 -17.74
CA VAL A 108 32.94 5.00 -16.66
C VAL A 108 33.00 4.00 -15.50
N LEU A 109 33.56 4.41 -14.37
CA LEU A 109 33.61 3.63 -13.14
C LEU A 109 32.41 4.03 -12.26
N ILE A 110 31.40 3.16 -12.20
CA ILE A 110 30.18 3.36 -11.40
C ILE A 110 30.30 2.55 -10.12
N LEU A 111 30.47 3.25 -8.99
CA LEU A 111 30.60 2.63 -7.67
C LEU A 111 29.34 2.86 -6.85
N ARG A 112 28.70 1.78 -6.39
CA ARG A 112 27.48 1.81 -5.59
C ARG A 112 27.77 1.42 -4.15
N ASP A 113 27.22 2.17 -3.20
CA ASP A 113 27.36 1.84 -1.78
C ASP A 113 26.41 0.70 -1.39
N ALA A 114 26.96 -0.41 -0.91
CA ALA A 114 26.18 -1.56 -0.46
C ALA A 114 25.30 -1.24 0.75
N HIS A 115 25.62 -0.21 1.54
CA HIS A 115 24.76 0.22 2.64
C HIS A 115 23.48 0.87 2.13
N ALA A 116 23.55 1.61 1.01
CA ALA A 116 22.37 2.11 0.32
C ALA A 116 21.59 0.95 -0.34
N GLU A 117 22.28 -0.09 -0.83
CA GLU A 117 21.65 -1.29 -1.44
C GLU A 117 21.08 -2.32 -0.45
N ARG A 118 21.52 -2.33 0.80
CA ARG A 118 20.97 -3.23 1.84
C ARG A 118 20.05 -2.50 2.80
N GLY A 119 20.09 -1.18 2.77
CA GLY A 119 19.25 -0.31 3.56
C GLY A 119 17.85 -0.18 3.00
N PHE A 120 17.11 0.74 3.60
CA PHE A 120 15.78 1.15 3.20
C PHE A 120 15.64 1.48 1.70
N ASP A 121 16.73 2.01 1.14
CA ASP A 121 16.80 2.64 -0.17
C ASP A 121 17.11 1.66 -1.32
N ALA A 122 17.31 0.38 -0.97
CA ALA A 122 17.65 -0.71 -1.88
C ALA A 122 16.62 -0.96 -2.99
N GLY A 123 16.86 -0.46 -4.19
CA GLY A 123 16.12 -0.87 -5.39
C GLY A 123 14.88 -0.06 -5.72
N TRP A 124 14.61 1.05 -5.02
CA TRP A 124 13.66 2.05 -5.51
C TRP A 124 14.32 2.96 -6.56
N ASN A 125 15.59 3.33 -6.35
CA ASN A 125 16.38 4.05 -7.33
C ASN A 125 17.34 3.08 -8.04
N ARG A 126 17.07 2.82 -9.32
CA ARG A 126 17.87 1.94 -10.19
C ARG A 126 18.78 2.74 -11.14
N ALA A 127 18.92 4.06 -10.96
CA ALA A 127 19.63 4.94 -11.90
C ALA A 127 21.08 4.50 -12.17
N ALA A 128 21.82 4.03 -11.17
CA ALA A 128 23.19 3.53 -11.38
C ALA A 128 23.25 2.32 -12.32
N GLN A 129 22.29 1.39 -12.19
CA GLN A 129 22.21 0.20 -13.04
C GLN A 129 21.72 0.55 -14.44
N GLU A 130 20.70 1.40 -14.53
CA GLU A 130 20.16 1.90 -15.79
C GLU A 130 21.22 2.67 -16.58
N LEU A 131 22.00 3.50 -15.89
CA LEU A 131 23.09 4.28 -16.49
C LEU A 131 24.16 3.36 -17.05
N ALA A 132 24.62 2.37 -16.28
CA ALA A 132 25.62 1.42 -16.72
C ALA A 132 25.17 0.63 -17.96
N VAL A 133 24.00 0.01 -17.88
CA VAL A 133 23.43 -0.77 -19.00
C VAL A 133 23.18 0.12 -20.22
N GLY A 134 22.71 1.35 -20.00
CA GLY A 134 22.49 2.30 -21.08
C GLY A 134 23.77 2.69 -21.79
N ILE A 135 24.78 3.15 -21.03
CA ILE A 135 26.08 3.59 -21.56
C ILE A 135 26.82 2.43 -22.26
N GLU A 136 26.81 1.23 -21.68
CA GLU A 136 27.44 0.05 -22.27
C GLU A 136 26.82 -0.34 -23.62
N ARG A 137 25.48 -0.25 -23.74
CA ARG A 137 24.77 -0.46 -25.02
C ARG A 137 25.16 0.54 -26.10
N HIS A 138 25.68 1.71 -25.73
CA HIS A 138 26.22 2.71 -26.65
C HIS A 138 27.73 2.54 -26.92
N GLY A 139 28.34 1.43 -26.46
CA GLY A 139 29.73 1.07 -26.76
C GLY A 139 30.78 1.76 -25.87
N VAL A 140 30.35 2.45 -24.81
CA VAL A 140 31.25 3.05 -23.83
C VAL A 140 31.59 2.01 -22.75
N PRO A 141 32.89 1.79 -22.45
CA PRO A 141 33.27 0.82 -21.42
C PRO A 141 32.82 1.27 -20.04
N VAL A 142 32.16 0.37 -19.31
CA VAL A 142 31.68 0.62 -17.95
C VAL A 142 32.24 -0.44 -17.00
N ILE A 143 32.74 -0.01 -15.85
CA ILE A 143 33.05 -0.91 -14.73
C ILE A 143 32.05 -0.60 -13.62
N GLN A 144 31.25 -1.60 -13.25
CA GLN A 144 30.32 -1.50 -12.12
C GLN A 144 30.92 -2.15 -10.89
N GLY A 145 30.97 -1.42 -9.78
CA GLY A 145 31.48 -1.90 -8.50
C GLY A 145 30.53 -1.62 -7.35
N ILE A 146 30.56 -2.47 -6.33
CA ILE A 146 29.87 -2.26 -5.06
C ILE A 146 30.92 -2.09 -3.96
N PHE A 147 30.88 -0.98 -3.26
CA PHE A 147 31.75 -0.69 -2.11
C PHE A 147 30.96 -0.66 -0.80
N ARG A 148 31.62 -0.62 0.35
CA ARG A 148 30.97 -0.53 1.67
C ARG A 148 31.60 0.58 2.48
N GLY A 149 30.89 1.69 2.66
CA GLY A 149 31.34 2.81 3.49
C GLY A 149 32.49 3.64 2.90
N ALA A 150 33.48 3.04 2.23
CA ALA A 150 34.56 3.70 1.50
C ALA A 150 34.86 2.98 0.15
N PRO A 151 35.18 3.71 -0.94
CA PRO A 151 35.35 3.16 -2.28
C PRO A 151 36.75 2.61 -2.57
N GLU A 152 37.65 2.65 -1.59
CA GLU A 152 39.02 2.13 -1.69
C GLU A 152 39.06 0.70 -2.21
N ARG A 153 38.13 -0.14 -1.74
CA ARG A 153 37.94 -1.51 -2.17
C ARG A 153 36.51 -1.70 -2.62
N PHE A 154 36.32 -2.22 -3.84
CA PHE A 154 35.00 -2.52 -4.37
C PHE A 154 34.97 -3.90 -5.01
N ARG A 155 33.77 -4.48 -5.07
CA ARG A 155 33.51 -5.75 -5.74
C ARG A 155 32.76 -5.50 -7.03
N THR A 156 33.32 -5.95 -8.15
CA THR A 156 32.72 -5.85 -9.47
C THR A 156 31.61 -6.89 -9.68
N THR A 157 30.86 -6.76 -10.77
CA THR A 157 29.73 -7.65 -11.10
C THR A 157 30.12 -9.10 -11.38
N ASP A 158 31.36 -9.35 -11.82
CA ASP A 158 31.96 -10.68 -11.97
C ASP A 158 32.43 -11.29 -10.64
N GLY A 159 32.32 -10.54 -9.54
CA GLY A 159 32.72 -10.95 -8.20
C GLY A 159 34.18 -10.69 -7.86
N SER A 160 34.99 -10.18 -8.80
CA SER A 160 36.37 -9.79 -8.52
C SER A 160 36.41 -8.59 -7.57
N VAL A 161 37.52 -8.48 -6.84
CA VAL A 161 37.75 -7.39 -5.88
C VAL A 161 38.86 -6.55 -6.45
N GLU A 162 38.58 -5.26 -6.65
CA GLU A 162 39.55 -4.29 -7.14
C GLU A 162 39.78 -3.20 -6.11
N TYR A 163 40.94 -2.55 -6.21
CA TYR A 163 41.32 -1.40 -5.41
C TYR A 163 41.36 -0.15 -6.29
N LEU A 164 40.90 0.97 -5.75
CA LEU A 164 40.91 2.23 -6.49
C LEU A 164 42.34 2.76 -6.70
N GLU A 165 43.26 2.46 -5.77
CA GLU A 165 44.68 2.80 -5.85
C GLU A 165 45.37 2.17 -7.07
N ASP A 166 45.02 0.92 -7.42
CA ASP A 166 45.54 0.22 -8.61
C ASP A 166 45.20 0.95 -9.93
N ARG A 167 44.26 1.90 -9.89
CA ARG A 167 43.80 2.68 -11.04
C ARG A 167 44.32 4.12 -11.03
N GLU A 168 45.08 4.54 -10.02
CA GLU A 168 45.52 5.92 -9.84
C GLU A 168 46.40 6.41 -10.99
N ASP A 169 47.31 5.56 -11.48
CA ASP A 169 48.17 5.83 -12.64
C ASP A 169 47.37 6.08 -13.94
N GLU A 170 46.12 5.63 -13.98
CA GLU A 170 45.21 5.76 -15.13
C GLU A 170 44.04 6.72 -14.85
N ARG A 171 44.10 7.55 -13.80
CA ARG A 171 42.97 8.42 -13.37
C ARG A 171 42.36 9.28 -14.48
N ASP A 172 43.15 9.73 -15.45
CA ASP A 172 42.67 10.54 -16.59
C ASP A 172 41.80 9.76 -17.58
N ALA A 173 41.88 8.43 -17.54
CA ALA A 173 41.11 7.52 -18.37
C ALA A 173 39.73 7.18 -17.78
N PHE A 174 39.45 7.60 -16.54
CA PHE A 174 38.23 7.24 -15.83
C PHE A 174 37.33 8.44 -15.54
N ILE A 175 36.01 8.20 -15.66
CA ILE A 175 34.98 9.04 -15.04
C ILE A 175 34.44 8.24 -13.84
N VAL A 176 34.63 8.76 -12.63
CA VAL A 176 34.21 8.08 -11.39
C VAL A 176 32.89 8.65 -10.90
N LEU A 177 31.86 7.81 -10.87
CA LEU A 177 30.52 8.15 -10.40
C LEU A 177 30.19 7.33 -9.15
N LEU A 178 30.06 8.00 -8.02
CA LEU A 178 29.76 7.39 -6.72
C LEU A 178 28.27 7.50 -6.43
N PHE A 179 27.57 6.39 -6.20
CA PHE A 179 26.14 6.39 -5.88
C PHE A 179 25.90 5.93 -4.44
N SER A 180 25.45 6.85 -3.56
CA SER A 180 25.20 6.58 -2.13
C SER A 180 24.28 7.63 -1.50
N ASP A 181 23.51 7.21 -0.49
CA ASP A 181 22.71 8.10 0.39
C ASP A 181 23.55 8.79 1.48
N ALA A 182 24.85 8.48 1.52
CA ALA A 182 25.85 9.01 2.42
C ALA A 182 25.56 8.83 3.92
N ARG A 183 24.65 7.92 4.32
CA ARG A 183 24.28 7.72 5.73
C ARG A 183 25.30 6.90 6.52
N ARG A 184 26.03 6.00 5.85
CA ARG A 184 26.97 5.05 6.49
C ARG A 184 28.37 5.13 5.87
N ILE A 185 28.86 6.36 5.71
CA ILE A 185 30.18 6.61 5.14
C ILE A 185 31.24 6.50 6.23
N GLU A 186 32.23 5.63 5.98
CA GLU A 186 33.38 5.46 6.85
C GLU A 186 34.43 6.53 6.56
N ARG A 187 35.16 6.96 7.59
CA ARG A 187 36.28 7.89 7.42
C ARG A 187 37.45 7.11 6.79
N SER A 188 37.73 7.37 5.52
CA SER A 188 38.95 6.92 4.83
C SER A 188 39.67 8.09 4.17
N HIS A 189 40.98 7.94 3.97
CA HIS A 189 41.83 8.90 3.25
C HIS A 189 41.45 8.99 1.78
N ILE A 190 40.98 7.88 1.19
CA ILE A 190 40.57 7.78 -0.22
C ILE A 190 39.55 8.85 -0.64
N TRP A 191 38.71 9.31 0.29
CA TRP A 191 37.73 10.36 0.02
C TRP A 191 38.39 11.71 -0.30
N ARG A 192 39.55 12.00 0.31
CA ARG A 192 40.34 13.19 -0.01
C ARG A 192 41.08 13.00 -1.32
N ASP A 193 41.56 11.80 -1.60
CA ASP A 193 42.31 11.50 -2.82
C ASP A 193 41.40 11.54 -4.05
N LEU A 194 40.14 11.11 -3.91
CA LEU A 194 39.10 11.25 -4.94
C LEU A 194 38.87 12.69 -5.40
N ARG A 195 39.20 13.70 -4.58
CA ARG A 195 39.15 15.11 -5.00
C ARG A 195 40.19 15.43 -6.08
N GLN A 196 41.28 14.68 -6.13
CA GLN A 196 42.34 14.82 -7.13
C GLN A 196 42.01 14.11 -8.44
N TRP A 197 40.97 13.27 -8.45
CA TRP A 197 40.51 12.63 -9.68
C TRP A 197 39.85 13.67 -10.58
N PRO A 198 40.25 13.78 -11.85
CA PRO A 198 39.85 14.88 -12.71
C PRO A 198 38.33 14.89 -12.99
N GLN A 199 37.70 13.72 -12.99
CA GLN A 199 36.30 13.53 -13.33
C GLN A 199 35.62 12.64 -12.29
N CYS A 200 35.42 13.17 -11.09
CA CYS A 200 34.73 12.48 -9.99
C CYS A 200 33.48 13.24 -9.54
N ALA A 201 32.36 12.53 -9.35
CA ALA A 201 31.12 13.07 -8.81
C ALA A 201 30.44 12.08 -7.87
N TRP A 202 29.76 12.65 -6.87
CA TRP A 202 28.84 11.95 -5.99
C TRP A 202 27.41 12.17 -6.45
N LEU A 203 26.65 11.09 -6.59
CA LEU A 203 25.24 11.07 -6.92
C LEU A 203 24.45 10.51 -5.73
N ASP A 204 23.67 11.35 -5.07
CA ASP A 204 22.77 10.93 -3.99
C ASP A 204 21.44 10.46 -4.59
N TYR A 205 20.96 9.30 -4.15
CA TYR A 205 19.68 8.74 -4.59
C TYR A 205 18.49 9.65 -4.28
N ARG A 206 18.63 10.50 -3.27
CA ARG A 206 17.60 11.43 -2.82
C ARG A 206 17.70 12.74 -3.57
N GLU A 207 16.58 13.45 -3.58
CA GLU A 207 16.55 14.82 -4.10
C GLU A 207 17.35 15.81 -3.23
N PRO A 208 17.79 16.95 -3.82
CA PRO A 208 18.61 17.94 -3.13
C PRO A 208 18.03 18.48 -1.82
N ALA A 209 16.71 18.62 -1.71
CA ALA A 209 16.05 19.11 -0.51
C ALA A 209 16.16 18.16 0.71
N LEU A 210 16.55 16.90 0.50
CA LEU A 210 16.75 15.93 1.58
C LEU A 210 18.22 15.79 1.99
N TRP A 211 19.13 16.42 1.26
CA TRP A 211 20.55 16.36 1.56
C TRP A 211 20.84 17.07 2.87
N ARG A 212 21.70 16.45 3.69
CA ARG A 212 22.07 17.02 4.98
C ARG A 212 23.11 18.12 4.76
N ALA A 213 23.08 19.18 5.59
CA ALA A 213 24.12 20.21 5.54
C ALA A 213 25.53 19.63 5.77
N ASP A 214 25.64 18.55 6.55
CA ASP A 214 26.88 17.82 6.81
C ASP A 214 27.17 16.69 5.80
N HIS A 215 26.57 16.74 4.59
CA HIS A 215 26.76 15.71 3.57
C HIS A 215 28.27 15.47 3.30
N PRO A 216 28.74 14.20 3.35
CA PRO A 216 30.16 13.86 3.17
C PRO A 216 30.81 14.46 1.92
N ALA A 217 30.09 14.55 0.80
CA ALA A 217 30.60 15.18 -0.42
C ALA A 217 31.11 16.62 -0.18
N HIS A 218 30.40 17.44 0.60
CA HIS A 218 30.84 18.81 0.94
C HIS A 218 32.11 18.79 1.79
N ARG A 219 32.20 17.87 2.76
CA ARG A 219 33.38 17.71 3.64
C ARG A 219 34.63 17.35 2.84
N TYR A 220 34.49 16.52 1.81
CA TYR A 220 35.60 16.03 0.99
C TYR A 220 35.84 16.87 -0.28
N GLY A 221 35.02 17.90 -0.52
CA GLY A 221 35.14 18.76 -1.69
C GLY A 221 34.77 18.07 -3.01
N LEU A 222 33.89 17.08 -2.95
CA LEU A 222 33.39 16.36 -4.13
C LEU A 222 32.12 17.02 -4.67
N PRO A 223 31.99 17.18 -6.00
CA PRO A 223 30.73 17.61 -6.62
C PRO A 223 29.58 16.67 -6.28
N LEU A 224 28.43 17.21 -5.88
CA LEU A 224 27.26 16.46 -5.45
C LEU A 224 26.07 16.74 -6.38
N TYR A 225 25.45 15.67 -6.88
CA TYR A 225 24.31 15.71 -7.80
C TYR A 225 23.22 14.72 -7.34
N SER A 226 22.01 14.87 -7.88
CA SER A 226 20.95 13.88 -7.74
C SER A 226 21.19 12.69 -8.67
N ALA A 227 20.88 11.49 -8.21
CA ALA A 227 20.91 10.27 -9.02
C ALA A 227 19.62 10.15 -9.86
N ASP A 228 19.38 11.14 -10.71
CA ASP A 228 18.33 11.18 -11.71
C ASP A 228 18.86 11.74 -13.04
N GLY A 229 18.01 11.76 -14.08
CA GLY A 229 18.43 12.21 -15.40
C GLY A 229 19.04 13.62 -15.41
N PRO A 230 18.38 14.65 -14.82
CA PRO A 230 18.96 15.97 -14.71
C PRO A 230 20.30 16.01 -13.97
N GLY A 231 20.41 15.35 -12.81
CA GLY A 231 21.64 15.34 -12.02
C GLY A 231 22.81 14.61 -12.70
N ILE A 232 22.54 13.48 -13.37
CA ILE A 232 23.54 12.76 -14.17
C ILE A 232 24.01 13.61 -15.36
N ARG A 233 23.10 14.27 -16.08
CA ARG A 233 23.49 15.17 -17.18
C ARG A 233 24.32 16.34 -16.70
N ALA A 234 23.99 16.92 -15.54
CA ALA A 234 24.77 17.99 -14.94
C ALA A 234 26.17 17.51 -14.54
N ALA A 235 26.27 16.34 -13.89
CA ALA A 235 27.54 15.73 -13.51
C ALA A 235 28.45 15.48 -14.73
N LEU A 236 27.92 14.84 -15.77
CA LEU A 236 28.69 14.55 -16.98
C LEU A 236 29.04 15.83 -17.74
N GLY A 237 28.09 16.77 -17.90
CA GLY A 237 28.33 18.04 -18.59
C GLY A 237 29.47 18.87 -17.96
N ARG A 238 29.60 18.83 -16.63
CA ARG A 238 30.71 19.48 -15.91
C ARG A 238 32.07 18.91 -16.29
N PHE A 239 32.19 17.59 -16.46
CA PHE A 239 33.47 16.93 -16.73
C PHE A 239 34.04 17.19 -18.12
N LEU A 240 33.19 17.63 -19.05
CA LEU A 240 33.49 17.57 -20.48
C LEU A 240 33.54 18.94 -21.15
N SER A 241 33.02 19.97 -20.49
CA SER A 241 33.10 21.33 -21.00
C SER A 241 34.21 22.08 -20.27
N GLU A 242 35.13 22.69 -21.03
CA GLU A 242 36.13 23.64 -20.50
C GLU A 242 35.44 24.81 -19.75
N ARG A 243 34.18 25.12 -20.11
CA ARG A 243 33.30 26.10 -19.45
C ARG A 243 32.47 25.53 -18.28
N GLY A 244 32.42 24.21 -18.12
CA GLY A 244 31.58 23.55 -17.11
C GLY A 244 32.13 23.65 -15.69
N ALA A 245 33.41 23.99 -15.55
CA ALA A 245 34.02 24.27 -14.25
C ALA A 245 33.32 25.46 -13.53
N ASP A 246 32.87 26.45 -14.31
CA ASP A 246 32.22 27.69 -13.84
C ASP A 246 30.70 27.63 -13.83
N SER A 247 30.09 26.53 -14.32
CA SER A 247 28.67 26.31 -14.09
C SER A 247 28.50 26.05 -12.60
N ASP A 248 28.06 27.08 -11.86
CA ASP A 248 27.71 27.00 -10.45
C ASP A 248 26.95 25.70 -10.23
N ALA A 249 27.55 24.79 -9.47
CA ALA A 249 26.89 23.58 -9.02
C ALA A 249 25.56 24.03 -8.47
N VAL A 250 24.45 23.55 -9.07
CA VAL A 250 23.07 24.01 -8.82
C VAL A 250 22.97 24.38 -7.35
N SER A 251 22.94 25.68 -7.06
CA SER A 251 22.98 26.18 -5.69
C SER A 251 21.73 25.67 -5.01
N ILE A 252 21.91 24.63 -4.21
CA ILE A 252 20.81 23.91 -3.58
C ILE A 252 20.25 24.87 -2.54
N PRO A 253 18.96 25.23 -2.60
CA PRO A 253 18.33 25.93 -1.50
C PRO A 253 18.54 25.12 -0.22
N SER A 254 19.24 25.70 0.74
CA SER A 254 19.58 25.05 2.01
C SER A 254 18.29 24.57 2.69
N ALA A 255 18.14 23.25 2.84
CA ALA A 255 17.00 22.60 3.49
C ALA A 255 16.95 22.79 5.02
N ALA A 256 17.76 23.73 5.56
CA ALA A 256 17.90 23.99 6.98
C ALA A 256 16.57 24.38 7.68
N ASP A 257 15.57 24.86 6.93
CA ASP A 257 14.29 25.29 7.49
C ASP A 257 13.23 24.17 7.62
N ALA A 258 13.42 23.01 7.00
CA ALA A 258 12.39 21.96 6.96
C ALA A 258 12.37 21.02 8.18
N ARG A 259 13.42 20.99 9.01
CA ARG A 259 13.60 19.93 10.04
C ARG A 259 13.23 20.30 11.49
N LYS A 260 12.52 21.39 11.75
CA LYS A 260 12.16 21.81 13.13
C LYS A 260 10.83 21.28 13.69
N TYR A 261 10.12 20.40 13.00
CA TYR A 261 8.79 19.95 13.44
C TYR A 261 8.79 18.45 13.79
N GLN A 262 9.41 18.11 14.92
CA GLN A 262 9.18 16.84 15.61
C GLN A 262 8.63 17.15 16.99
N THR A 263 7.43 16.62 17.26
CA THR A 263 6.58 16.68 18.47
C THR A 263 5.48 17.75 18.46
N GLY A 264 4.26 17.28 18.69
CA GLY A 264 3.05 18.10 18.80
C GLY A 264 1.92 17.55 17.94
N GLU A 265 0.72 17.55 18.54
CA GLU A 265 -0.65 17.35 18.04
C GLU A 265 -0.91 16.99 16.56
N PRO A 266 -1.96 16.21 16.23
CA PRO A 266 -2.28 15.77 14.87
C PRO A 266 -2.33 16.91 13.83
N THR A 267 -2.68 18.13 14.24
CA THR A 267 -2.66 19.34 13.41
C THR A 267 -1.24 19.78 13.03
N ALA A 268 -0.28 19.68 13.96
CA ALA A 268 1.13 19.99 13.72
C ALA A 268 1.82 18.91 12.87
N LEU A 269 1.46 17.63 13.07
CA LEU A 269 1.92 16.56 12.17
C LEU A 269 1.42 16.76 10.74
N GLY A 270 0.16 17.17 10.56
CA GLY A 270 -0.40 17.51 9.25
C GLY A 270 0.37 18.61 8.51
N LEU A 271 0.68 19.69 9.21
CA LEU A 271 1.48 20.78 8.64
C LEU A 271 2.91 20.34 8.30
N SER A 272 3.56 19.61 9.22
CA SER A 272 4.92 19.08 9.03
C SER A 272 5.00 18.14 7.82
N LEU A 273 4.02 17.24 7.66
CA LEU A 273 3.93 16.36 6.50
C LEU A 273 3.69 17.13 5.20
N ALA A 274 2.81 18.12 5.20
CA ALA A 274 2.56 18.95 4.02
C ALA A 274 3.82 19.72 3.58
N LEU A 275 4.58 20.27 4.53
CA LEU A 275 5.84 20.95 4.26
C LEU A 275 6.92 19.98 3.74
N SER A 276 7.03 18.80 4.35
CA SER A 276 8.05 17.80 3.97
C SER A 276 7.77 17.17 2.61
N LEU A 277 6.49 16.95 2.29
CA LEU A 277 6.08 16.32 1.03
C LEU A 277 5.94 17.32 -0.11
N GLY A 278 5.57 18.57 0.17
CA GLY A 278 5.39 19.61 -0.84
C GLY A 278 4.49 19.17 -2.00
N ASP A 279 5.01 19.25 -3.22
CA ASP A 279 4.33 18.80 -4.46
C ASP A 279 3.93 17.31 -4.46
N ALA A 280 4.58 16.47 -3.65
CA ALA A 280 4.34 15.04 -3.53
C ALA A 280 3.22 14.66 -2.54
N LEU A 281 2.62 15.64 -1.83
CA LEU A 281 1.63 15.37 -0.79
C LEU A 281 0.43 14.57 -1.32
N ALA A 282 -0.19 15.04 -2.42
CA ALA A 282 -1.35 14.37 -3.00
C ALA A 282 -1.02 12.92 -3.41
N TRP A 283 0.18 12.68 -3.95
CA TRP A 283 0.62 11.33 -4.31
C TRP A 283 0.82 10.45 -3.07
N ALA A 284 1.40 10.97 -1.99
CA ALA A 284 1.53 10.28 -0.71
C ALA A 284 0.17 9.85 -0.13
N GLU A 285 -0.84 10.72 -0.24
CA GLU A 285 -2.21 10.43 0.18
C GLU A 285 -2.82 9.25 -0.60
N ALA A 286 -2.61 9.19 -1.92
CA ALA A 286 -3.05 8.07 -2.74
C ALA A 286 -2.33 6.76 -2.34
N CYS A 287 -1.02 6.83 -2.07
CA CYS A 287 -0.23 5.70 -1.56
C CYS A 287 -0.70 5.22 -0.17
N ALA A 288 -1.29 6.09 0.66
CA ALA A 288 -1.73 5.72 2.02
C ALA A 288 -3.03 4.88 2.04
N VAL A 289 -3.76 4.85 0.91
CA VAL A 289 -5.02 4.11 0.77
C VAL A 289 -4.79 2.60 0.87
N LEU A 290 -3.80 2.05 0.14
CA LEU A 290 -3.41 0.64 0.19
C LEU A 290 -2.03 0.50 0.84
N GLN A 291 -1.95 -0.27 1.93
CA GLN A 291 -0.71 -0.47 2.67
C GLN A 291 -0.47 -1.97 2.96
N PRO A 292 0.78 -2.46 2.89
CA PRO A 292 1.96 -1.79 2.33
C PRO A 292 1.77 -1.37 0.86
N VAL A 293 2.39 -0.26 0.42
CA VAL A 293 2.38 0.15 -0.99
C VAL A 293 3.67 -0.32 -1.66
N SER A 294 3.58 -1.23 -2.62
CA SER A 294 4.76 -1.65 -3.38
C SER A 294 5.37 -0.47 -4.14
N LEU A 295 6.68 -0.54 -4.44
CA LEU A 295 7.35 0.54 -5.16
C LEU A 295 6.82 0.69 -6.58
N GLY A 296 6.48 -0.43 -7.25
CA GLY A 296 5.88 -0.41 -8.58
C GLY A 296 4.48 0.17 -8.59
N LEU A 297 3.67 -0.11 -7.57
CA LEU A 297 2.35 0.51 -7.41
C LEU A 297 2.46 2.01 -7.11
N ALA A 298 3.37 2.40 -6.22
CA ALA A 298 3.62 3.81 -5.91
C ALA A 298 4.04 4.58 -7.17
N ASP A 299 4.97 4.05 -7.96
CA ASP A 299 5.38 4.65 -9.22
C ASP A 299 4.26 4.66 -10.28
N SER A 300 3.45 3.60 -10.34
CA SER A 300 2.30 3.55 -11.26
C SER A 300 1.23 4.59 -10.90
N LEU A 301 0.96 4.81 -9.60
CA LEU A 301 0.11 5.90 -9.11
C LEU A 301 0.68 7.27 -9.49
N ARG A 302 2.00 7.46 -9.30
CA ARG A 302 2.71 8.69 -9.68
C ARG A 302 2.52 8.96 -11.17
N ARG A 303 2.85 8.01 -12.04
CA ARG A 303 2.75 8.17 -13.49
C ARG A 303 1.32 8.42 -13.97
N ARG A 304 0.33 7.78 -13.35
CA ARG A 304 -1.07 7.91 -13.76
C ARG A 304 -1.71 9.22 -13.31
N PHE A 305 -1.51 9.63 -12.06
CA PHE A 305 -2.24 10.75 -11.45
C PHE A 305 -1.37 11.99 -11.20
N HIS A 306 -0.05 11.84 -11.22
CA HIS A 306 0.92 12.90 -10.90
C HIS A 306 2.15 12.87 -11.86
N PRO A 307 1.96 12.91 -13.18
CA PRO A 307 3.05 12.72 -14.15
C PRO A 307 4.14 13.78 -14.08
N TYR A 308 3.84 14.96 -13.51
CA TYR A 308 4.80 16.05 -13.29
C TYR A 308 5.80 15.77 -12.16
N LEU A 309 5.51 14.81 -11.27
CA LEU A 309 6.41 14.48 -10.17
C LEU A 309 7.55 13.58 -10.67
N PRO A 310 8.83 13.92 -10.42
CA PRO A 310 9.93 13.03 -10.75
C PRO A 310 9.93 11.78 -9.85
N ALA A 311 10.49 10.68 -10.34
CA ALA A 311 10.58 9.42 -9.59
C ALA A 311 11.39 9.56 -8.29
N THR A 312 12.34 10.51 -8.24
CA THR A 312 13.13 10.84 -7.05
C THR A 312 12.29 11.30 -5.86
N ARG A 313 11.06 11.81 -6.07
CA ARG A 313 10.16 12.17 -4.97
C ARG A 313 9.81 10.99 -4.06
N LEU A 314 10.00 9.75 -4.51
CA LEU A 314 9.79 8.56 -3.69
C LEU A 314 10.63 8.58 -2.41
N SER A 315 11.82 9.18 -2.45
CA SER A 315 12.64 9.35 -1.24
C SER A 315 11.93 10.14 -0.14
N ARG A 316 11.05 11.09 -0.47
CA ARG A 316 10.27 11.83 0.53
C ARG A 316 9.31 10.93 1.29
N LEU A 317 8.65 9.99 0.59
CA LEU A 317 7.76 9.01 1.23
C LEU A 317 8.54 8.13 2.21
N LEU A 318 9.76 7.76 1.83
CA LEU A 318 10.64 6.90 2.60
C LEU A 318 11.21 7.59 3.86
N GLU A 319 11.36 8.90 3.83
CA GLU A 319 11.88 9.71 4.95
C GLU A 319 10.77 10.16 5.93
N LEU A 320 9.50 9.78 5.70
CA LEU A 320 8.40 10.15 6.59
C LEU A 320 8.55 9.52 7.99
N PRO A 321 8.18 10.22 9.08
CA PRO A 321 8.37 9.74 10.45
C PRO A 321 7.76 8.35 10.74
N GLY A 322 8.60 7.43 11.20
CA GLY A 322 8.20 6.05 11.53
C GLY A 322 7.77 5.19 10.33
N THR A 323 7.93 5.71 9.11
CA THR A 323 7.73 4.93 7.90
C THR A 323 8.85 3.93 7.77
N HIS A 324 8.49 2.69 7.51
CA HIS A 324 9.45 1.64 7.24
C HIS A 324 9.08 0.89 5.94
N ARG A 325 9.92 -0.07 5.54
CA ARG A 325 9.82 -0.79 4.28
C ARG A 325 9.93 -2.25 4.63
N THR A 326 9.02 -3.01 4.06
CA THR A 326 8.96 -4.46 4.16
C THR A 326 9.23 -5.05 2.78
N MET A 327 9.27 -6.38 2.70
CA MET A 327 9.35 -7.07 1.40
C MET A 327 8.13 -6.78 0.51
N GLU A 328 6.98 -6.42 1.10
CA GLU A 328 5.74 -6.08 0.38
C GLU A 328 5.72 -4.64 -0.15
N GLY A 329 6.48 -3.72 0.47
CA GLY A 329 6.49 -2.31 0.08
C GLY A 329 6.73 -1.35 1.24
N VAL A 330 6.36 -0.08 1.01
CA VAL A 330 6.45 1.00 2.00
C VAL A 330 5.26 0.90 2.96
N VAL A 331 5.55 0.98 4.26
CA VAL A 331 4.58 0.96 5.35
C VAL A 331 4.69 2.25 6.14
N PHE A 332 3.69 3.11 5.99
CA PHE A 332 3.59 4.33 6.79
C PHE A 332 3.31 3.99 8.26
N SER A 333 3.87 4.78 9.18
CA SER A 333 3.46 4.69 10.59
C SER A 333 1.95 4.97 10.71
N PRO A 334 1.25 4.41 11.72
CA PRO A 334 -0.19 4.62 11.87
C PRO A 334 -0.59 6.11 11.91
N ALA A 335 0.21 6.94 12.59
CA ALA A 335 -0.02 8.38 12.67
C ALA A 335 0.11 9.08 11.30
N VAL A 336 1.18 8.77 10.55
CA VAL A 336 1.38 9.33 9.19
C VAL A 336 0.29 8.85 8.24
N ARG A 337 -0.03 7.55 8.25
CA ARG A 337 -1.08 6.98 7.41
C ARG A 337 -2.43 7.64 7.66
N ARG A 338 -2.80 7.88 8.92
CA ARG A 338 -4.04 8.54 9.30
C ARG A 338 -4.15 9.93 8.69
N VAL A 339 -3.11 10.75 8.85
CA VAL A 339 -3.09 12.12 8.33
C VAL A 339 -3.14 12.13 6.79
N LEU A 340 -2.37 11.27 6.14
CA LEU A 340 -2.38 11.15 4.67
C LEU A 340 -3.73 10.66 4.15
N LYS A 341 -4.33 9.66 4.79
CA LYS A 341 -5.65 9.15 4.42
C LYS A 341 -6.77 10.17 4.68
N GLN A 342 -6.71 10.91 5.79
CA GLN A 342 -7.61 12.05 6.03
C GLN A 342 -7.48 13.08 4.90
N GLY A 343 -6.24 13.39 4.50
CA GLY A 343 -5.94 14.25 3.35
C GLY A 343 -6.58 13.77 2.05
N PHE A 344 -6.46 12.47 1.76
CA PHE A 344 -7.09 11.85 0.60
C PHE A 344 -8.61 12.09 0.56
N VAL A 345 -9.27 11.98 1.72
CA VAL A 345 -10.73 12.15 1.85
C VAL A 345 -11.15 13.62 1.76
N THR A 346 -10.39 14.54 2.36
CA THR A 346 -10.81 15.95 2.48
C THR A 346 -10.37 16.84 1.33
N ARG A 347 -9.22 16.56 0.70
CA ARG A 347 -8.63 17.44 -0.32
C ARG A 347 -8.95 17.05 -1.76
N ARG A 348 -9.35 15.81 -2.00
CA ARG A 348 -9.66 15.31 -3.35
C ARG A 348 -11.16 15.31 -3.61
N GLY A 349 -11.55 15.61 -4.84
CA GLY A 349 -12.94 15.45 -5.27
C GLY A 349 -13.38 13.98 -5.29
N PRO A 350 -14.68 13.69 -5.12
CA PRO A 350 -15.19 12.31 -5.08
C PRO A 350 -14.91 11.52 -6.36
N GLU A 351 -14.86 12.18 -7.52
CA GLU A 351 -14.52 11.52 -8.79
C GLU A 351 -13.05 11.10 -8.85
N GLU A 352 -12.14 11.96 -8.40
CA GLU A 352 -10.71 11.63 -8.32
C GLU A 352 -10.45 10.50 -7.33
N GLN A 353 -11.11 10.54 -6.17
CA GLN A 353 -11.03 9.47 -5.17
C GLN A 353 -11.46 8.12 -5.77
N ARG A 354 -12.60 8.08 -6.46
CA ARG A 354 -13.10 6.89 -7.16
C ARG A 354 -12.13 6.44 -8.25
N ALA A 355 -11.54 7.36 -9.01
CA ALA A 355 -10.57 7.04 -10.06
C ALA A 355 -9.32 6.36 -9.48
N VAL A 356 -8.79 6.88 -8.37
CA VAL A 356 -7.65 6.27 -7.67
C VAL A 356 -8.01 4.90 -7.10
N LEU A 357 -9.16 4.78 -6.42
CA LEU A 357 -9.60 3.50 -5.84
C LEU A 357 -9.83 2.42 -6.91
N ARG A 358 -10.48 2.77 -8.03
CA ARG A 358 -10.64 1.84 -9.17
C ARG A 358 -9.31 1.46 -9.79
N PHE A 359 -8.36 2.39 -9.89
CA PHE A 359 -7.01 2.08 -10.36
C PHE A 359 -6.31 1.07 -9.42
N LEU A 360 -6.44 1.24 -8.10
CA LEU A 360 -5.89 0.32 -7.12
C LEU A 360 -6.54 -1.08 -7.21
N ILE A 361 -7.87 -1.16 -7.35
CA ILE A 361 -8.58 -2.43 -7.56
C ILE A 361 -8.08 -3.12 -8.82
N ASN A 362 -8.02 -2.40 -9.95
CA ASN A 362 -7.50 -2.96 -11.20
C ASN A 362 -6.05 -3.45 -11.08
N ALA A 363 -5.22 -2.77 -10.29
CA ALA A 363 -3.84 -3.18 -10.05
C ALA A 363 -3.77 -4.46 -9.18
N ILE A 364 -4.63 -4.59 -8.18
CA ILE A 364 -4.77 -5.81 -7.36
C ILE A 364 -5.32 -6.96 -8.20
N ASP A 365 -6.34 -6.72 -9.03
CA ASP A 365 -6.95 -7.73 -9.89
C ASP A 365 -5.94 -8.32 -10.88
N LYS A 366 -5.06 -7.47 -11.46
CA LYS A 366 -3.96 -7.94 -12.32
C LYS A 366 -2.93 -8.81 -11.59
N ALA A 367 -2.80 -8.63 -10.28
CA ALA A 367 -1.92 -9.41 -9.43
C ALA A 367 -2.63 -10.61 -8.79
N CYS A 368 -3.89 -10.89 -9.14
CA CYS A 368 -4.61 -12.04 -8.65
C CYS A 368 -3.73 -13.29 -8.81
N PRO A 369 -3.46 -14.05 -7.73
CA PRO A 369 -2.81 -15.34 -7.87
C PRO A 369 -3.61 -16.12 -8.91
N ALA A 370 -2.96 -16.56 -10.00
CA ALA A 370 -3.61 -17.48 -10.90
C ALA A 370 -4.13 -18.62 -10.02
N GLU A 371 -5.41 -18.98 -10.16
CA GLU A 371 -5.92 -20.22 -9.61
C GLU A 371 -5.04 -21.29 -10.21
N HIS A 372 -3.99 -21.71 -9.50
CA HIS A 372 -3.18 -22.80 -9.95
C HIS A 372 -4.14 -23.97 -9.95
N PRO A 373 -4.53 -24.54 -11.11
CA PRO A 373 -5.02 -25.90 -11.05
C PRO A 373 -3.88 -26.63 -10.37
N VAL A 374 -4.13 -27.25 -9.21
CA VAL A 374 -3.16 -28.11 -8.55
C VAL A 374 -2.92 -29.26 -9.52
N GLY A 375 -2.04 -29.01 -10.50
CA GLY A 375 -1.52 -29.99 -11.40
C GLY A 375 -0.80 -30.95 -10.49
N ARG A 376 -1.33 -32.17 -10.40
CA ARG A 376 -0.75 -33.29 -9.66
C ARG A 376 0.76 -33.14 -9.69
N VAL A 377 1.36 -32.81 -8.55
CA VAL A 377 2.80 -32.92 -8.39
C VAL A 377 3.07 -34.41 -8.63
N SER A 378 3.53 -34.74 -9.83
CA SER A 378 3.99 -36.10 -10.11
C SER A 378 5.06 -36.38 -9.06
N PRO A 379 4.90 -37.41 -8.23
CA PRO A 379 5.85 -37.68 -7.16
C PRO A 379 7.26 -37.80 -7.78
N PRO A 380 8.27 -37.12 -7.21
CA PRO A 380 9.63 -37.21 -7.71
C PRO A 380 10.10 -38.66 -7.55
N GLY A 381 10.21 -39.40 -8.65
CA GLY A 381 10.90 -40.69 -8.65
C GLY A 381 10.17 -41.92 -9.19
N ARG A 382 9.36 -41.82 -10.26
CA ARG A 382 9.14 -42.98 -11.13
C ARG A 382 9.72 -42.73 -12.51
N ASN A 383 10.85 -43.38 -12.77
CA ASN A 383 11.42 -43.51 -14.11
C ASN A 383 10.34 -43.99 -15.09
N PRO A 384 10.21 -43.38 -16.27
CA PRO A 384 9.30 -43.84 -17.30
C PRO A 384 9.86 -45.15 -17.88
N THR A 385 9.53 -46.28 -17.26
CA THR A 385 9.71 -47.58 -17.90
C THR A 385 8.74 -47.66 -19.06
N PHE A 386 9.32 -47.78 -20.27
CA PHE A 386 8.66 -48.10 -21.53
C PHE A 386 7.46 -49.04 -21.33
N ALA A 387 6.26 -48.53 -21.58
CA ALA A 387 5.08 -49.36 -21.83
C ALA A 387 4.71 -49.23 -23.32
N PRO A 388 4.34 -50.33 -23.98
CA PRO A 388 4.17 -50.39 -25.42
C PRO A 388 2.93 -49.62 -25.89
N LYS A 389 3.04 -49.06 -27.09
CA LYS A 389 1.92 -48.49 -27.87
C LYS A 389 0.90 -49.59 -28.13
N THR A 390 -0.31 -49.43 -27.63
CA THR A 390 -1.49 -50.18 -28.09
C THR A 390 -2.41 -49.21 -28.80
N ASP A 391 -2.75 -49.57 -30.03
CA ASP A 391 -3.64 -48.83 -30.91
C ASP A 391 -5.10 -48.82 -30.43
N GLN A 392 -5.71 -47.65 -30.63
CA GLN A 392 -7.06 -47.37 -31.14
C GLN A 392 -8.32 -47.79 -30.35
N SER A 393 -9.27 -46.86 -30.42
CA SER A 393 -10.73 -47.00 -30.23
C SER A 393 -11.24 -46.77 -28.80
N ALA A 394 -11.42 -45.50 -28.43
CA ALA A 394 -12.41 -45.10 -27.44
C ALA A 394 -12.93 -43.69 -27.78
N GLU A 395 -14.23 -43.65 -27.99
CA GLU A 395 -15.06 -42.54 -28.40
C GLU A 395 -15.17 -41.47 -27.30
N ASP A 396 -15.11 -40.19 -27.70
CA ASP A 396 -15.95 -39.06 -27.25
C ASP A 396 -16.46 -38.96 -25.78
N GLU A 397 -15.71 -39.40 -24.77
CA GLU A 397 -15.94 -38.99 -23.39
C GLU A 397 -15.26 -37.64 -23.12
N LYS A 398 -16.00 -36.55 -23.31
CA LYS A 398 -15.60 -35.21 -22.85
C LYS A 398 -15.28 -35.32 -21.35
N PRO A 399 -13.99 -35.24 -20.93
CA PRO A 399 -13.63 -35.54 -19.56
C PRO A 399 -14.39 -34.60 -18.64
N ALA A 400 -15.15 -35.18 -17.70
CA ALA A 400 -15.88 -34.44 -16.68
C ALA A 400 -14.89 -33.44 -16.05
N GLN A 401 -15.18 -32.15 -16.19
CA GLN A 401 -14.35 -31.12 -15.56
C GLN A 401 -14.29 -31.46 -14.07
N PRO A 402 -13.08 -31.62 -13.49
CA PRO A 402 -12.96 -31.88 -12.08
C PRO A 402 -13.69 -30.77 -11.31
N PRO A 403 -14.32 -31.09 -10.17
CA PRO A 403 -14.99 -30.08 -9.36
C PRO A 403 -14.04 -28.89 -9.11
N PRO A 404 -14.56 -27.65 -9.13
CA PRO A 404 -13.74 -26.45 -8.93
C PRO A 404 -12.97 -26.61 -7.61
N GLN A 405 -11.64 -26.55 -7.70
CA GLN A 405 -10.78 -26.68 -6.54
C GLN A 405 -11.00 -25.48 -5.62
N ALA A 406 -11.01 -25.74 -4.31
CA ALA A 406 -11.17 -24.69 -3.31
C ALA A 406 -9.99 -23.69 -3.38
N PRO A 407 -10.24 -22.38 -3.36
CA PRO A 407 -9.18 -21.36 -3.43
C PRO A 407 -8.19 -21.46 -2.25
N GLY A 408 -6.89 -21.26 -2.50
CA GLY A 408 -5.89 -21.21 -1.42
C GLY A 408 -5.98 -19.95 -0.55
N LEU A 409 -5.32 -19.95 0.61
CA LEU A 409 -5.28 -18.80 1.54
C LEU A 409 -4.77 -17.49 0.90
N ALA A 410 -3.82 -17.57 -0.03
CA ALA A 410 -3.35 -16.40 -0.78
C ALA A 410 -4.48 -15.76 -1.58
N TYR A 411 -5.35 -16.54 -2.22
CA TYR A 411 -6.50 -16.01 -2.96
C TYR A 411 -7.47 -15.31 -2.00
N LEU A 412 -7.76 -15.92 -0.84
CA LEU A 412 -8.60 -15.28 0.18
C LEU A 412 -7.98 -13.98 0.73
N ASP A 413 -6.65 -13.93 0.89
CA ASP A 413 -5.98 -12.70 1.32
C ASP A 413 -6.05 -11.61 0.25
N TRP A 414 -5.85 -11.98 -1.03
CA TRP A 414 -6.08 -11.10 -2.17
C TRP A 414 -7.52 -10.56 -2.18
N GLN A 415 -8.52 -11.43 -2.05
CA GLN A 415 -9.93 -11.08 -2.03
C GLN A 415 -10.23 -10.13 -0.87
N SER A 416 -9.63 -10.33 0.30
CA SER A 416 -9.78 -9.43 1.45
C SER A 416 -9.26 -8.02 1.18
N ARG A 417 -8.11 -7.89 0.49
CA ARG A 417 -7.53 -6.58 0.15
C ARG A 417 -8.35 -5.86 -0.92
N ARG A 418 -8.83 -6.59 -1.92
CA ARG A 418 -9.76 -6.09 -2.94
C ARG A 418 -11.06 -5.60 -2.31
N ALA A 419 -11.64 -6.41 -1.43
CA ALA A 419 -12.86 -6.12 -0.68
C ALA A 419 -12.75 -4.83 0.17
N LEU A 420 -11.60 -4.60 0.83
CA LEU A 420 -11.36 -3.36 1.57
C LEU A 420 -11.34 -2.12 0.67
N LEU A 421 -10.84 -2.22 -0.57
CA LEU A 421 -10.90 -1.11 -1.53
C LEU A 421 -12.31 -0.87 -2.08
N SER A 422 -13.09 -1.93 -2.31
CA SER A 422 -14.51 -1.81 -2.67
C SER A 422 -15.33 -1.19 -1.53
N LEU A 423 -15.00 -1.50 -0.27
CA LEU A 423 -15.62 -0.86 0.89
C LEU A 423 -15.35 0.65 0.89
N GLU A 424 -14.12 1.05 0.56
CA GLU A 424 -13.72 2.46 0.43
C GLU A 424 -14.42 3.17 -0.73
N LEU A 425 -14.82 2.45 -1.78
CA LEU A 425 -15.68 2.96 -2.86
C LEU A 425 -17.15 3.12 -2.45
N GLY A 426 -17.55 2.58 -1.29
CA GLY A 426 -18.94 2.52 -0.85
C GLY A 426 -19.74 1.41 -1.55
N GLU A 427 -19.07 0.46 -2.20
CA GLU A 427 -19.70 -0.69 -2.84
C GLU A 427 -20.15 -1.73 -1.79
N ALA A 428 -21.10 -2.58 -2.17
CA ALA A 428 -21.46 -3.73 -1.35
C ALA A 428 -20.34 -4.77 -1.38
N VAL A 429 -19.95 -5.28 -0.22
CA VAL A 429 -18.82 -6.20 -0.07
C VAL A 429 -19.23 -7.45 0.73
N PRO A 430 -20.15 -8.27 0.20
CA PRO A 430 -20.64 -9.46 0.90
C PRO A 430 -19.52 -10.46 1.25
N GLU A 431 -18.42 -10.44 0.50
CA GLU A 431 -17.27 -11.33 0.66
C GLU A 431 -16.60 -11.17 2.03
N LEU A 432 -16.61 -9.97 2.62
CA LEU A 432 -15.97 -9.73 3.92
C LEU A 432 -16.54 -10.60 5.04
N ALA A 433 -17.84 -10.91 4.99
CA ALA A 433 -18.48 -11.74 6.00
C ALA A 433 -18.10 -13.23 5.88
N GLY A 434 -17.92 -13.72 4.64
CA GLY A 434 -17.38 -15.06 4.40
C GLY A 434 -15.92 -15.14 4.86
N LEU A 435 -15.12 -14.13 4.49
CA LEU A 435 -13.71 -14.03 4.87
C LEU A 435 -13.49 -13.97 6.39
N ALA A 436 -14.40 -13.35 7.14
CA ALA A 436 -14.36 -13.30 8.60
C ALA A 436 -14.52 -14.66 9.29
N GLN A 437 -14.99 -15.68 8.56
CA GLN A 437 -15.13 -17.05 9.03
C GLN A 437 -13.94 -17.93 8.62
N THR A 438 -12.98 -17.39 7.88
CA THR A 438 -11.75 -18.07 7.47
C THR A 438 -10.61 -17.84 8.49
N PRO A 439 -9.45 -18.52 8.37
CA PRO A 439 -8.28 -18.22 9.19
C PRO A 439 -7.76 -16.78 9.07
N LEU A 440 -8.19 -16.03 8.05
CA LEU A 440 -7.81 -14.62 7.86
C LEU A 440 -8.56 -13.65 8.80
N LYS A 441 -9.50 -14.14 9.61
CA LYS A 441 -10.29 -13.33 10.55
C LYS A 441 -9.44 -12.35 11.37
N SER A 442 -8.34 -12.82 11.97
CA SER A 442 -7.46 -11.97 12.80
C SER A 442 -6.74 -10.91 11.96
N ALA A 443 -6.27 -11.26 10.76
CA ALA A 443 -5.64 -10.32 9.84
C ALA A 443 -6.63 -9.26 9.33
N LEU A 444 -7.87 -9.67 9.03
CA LEU A 444 -8.95 -8.78 8.63
C LEU A 444 -9.33 -7.82 9.76
N THR A 445 -9.52 -8.33 10.99
CA THR A 445 -9.77 -7.50 12.18
C THR A 445 -8.64 -6.51 12.40
N ALA A 446 -7.37 -6.94 12.33
CA ALA A 446 -6.22 -6.04 12.50
C ALA A 446 -6.16 -4.94 11.42
N ARG A 447 -6.52 -5.24 10.17
CA ARG A 447 -6.60 -4.24 9.08
C ARG A 447 -7.72 -3.24 9.33
N LEU A 448 -8.86 -3.70 9.82
CA LEU A 448 -10.05 -2.88 10.09
C LEU A 448 -9.97 -2.10 11.40
N ALA A 449 -9.20 -2.57 12.38
CA ALA A 449 -9.07 -1.92 13.70
C ALA A 449 -8.52 -0.49 13.62
N GLY A 450 -7.80 -0.15 12.55
CA GLY A 450 -7.33 1.20 12.28
C GLY A 450 -8.41 2.16 11.75
N PHE A 451 -9.52 1.65 11.22
CA PHE A 451 -10.62 2.45 10.68
C PHE A 451 -11.64 2.80 11.76
N GLY A 452 -12.39 3.89 11.56
CA GLY A 452 -13.41 4.34 12.51
C GLY A 452 -14.41 5.32 11.91
N GLY A 453 -15.43 5.66 12.69
CA GLY A 453 -16.49 6.58 12.27
C GLY A 453 -16.02 8.02 12.14
N ALA A 454 -16.85 8.85 11.49
CA ALA A 454 -16.63 10.29 11.45
C ALA A 454 -16.68 10.85 12.88
N GLY A 455 -15.53 11.31 13.40
CA GLY A 455 -15.40 11.90 14.74
C GLY A 455 -14.43 11.17 15.68
N GLU A 456 -13.99 9.94 15.35
CA GLU A 456 -12.97 9.25 16.11
C GLU A 456 -11.56 9.74 15.72
N ALA A 457 -11.03 10.72 16.47
CA ALA A 457 -9.76 11.39 16.16
C ALA A 457 -8.55 10.43 16.02
N ASP A 458 -8.61 9.26 16.65
CA ASP A 458 -7.55 8.25 16.61
C ASP A 458 -7.70 7.20 15.52
N LYS A 459 -8.75 7.28 14.71
CA LYS A 459 -9.03 6.32 13.65
C LYS A 459 -8.86 6.91 12.26
N ILE A 460 -8.68 6.03 11.29
CA ILE A 460 -8.56 6.34 9.87
C ILE A 460 -9.99 6.44 9.31
N PRO A 461 -10.37 7.56 8.69
CA PRO A 461 -11.69 7.68 8.08
C PRO A 461 -11.80 6.77 6.85
N LEU A 462 -12.99 6.18 6.65
CA LEU A 462 -13.37 5.61 5.36
C LEU A 462 -13.66 6.75 4.37
N THR A 463 -13.30 6.55 3.10
CA THR A 463 -13.48 7.54 2.03
C THR A 463 -14.96 7.77 1.74
N ASN A 464 -15.73 6.69 1.69
CA ASN A 464 -17.18 6.74 1.51
C ASN A 464 -17.86 6.03 2.69
N PRO A 465 -19.07 6.46 3.08
CA PRO A 465 -19.86 5.72 4.04
C PRO A 465 -20.09 4.29 3.50
N PRO A 466 -19.82 3.25 4.30
CA PRO A 466 -19.97 1.87 3.84
C PRO A 466 -21.43 1.58 3.48
N HIS A 467 -21.64 0.75 2.46
CA HIS A 467 -22.96 0.29 2.03
C HIS A 467 -23.73 -0.28 3.24
N PRO A 468 -25.06 -0.05 3.36
CA PRO A 468 -25.85 -0.53 4.50
C PRO A 468 -25.70 -2.02 4.81
N ASP A 469 -25.57 -2.85 3.77
CA ASP A 469 -25.34 -4.29 3.91
C ASP A 469 -23.95 -4.59 4.49
N ALA A 470 -22.91 -3.90 4.00
CA ALA A 470 -21.56 -4.04 4.52
C ALA A 470 -21.48 -3.61 6.00
N ARG A 471 -22.20 -2.56 6.41
CA ARG A 471 -22.25 -2.12 7.83
C ARG A 471 -22.73 -3.23 8.75
N SER A 472 -23.81 -3.91 8.38
CA SER A 472 -24.40 -4.98 9.20
C SER A 472 -23.43 -6.16 9.34
N LEU A 473 -22.69 -6.46 8.27
CA LEU A 473 -21.67 -7.51 8.26
C LEU A 473 -20.43 -7.12 9.09
N LEU A 474 -19.97 -5.87 8.96
CA LEU A 474 -18.82 -5.33 9.71
C LEU A 474 -19.09 -5.24 11.21
N ALA A 475 -20.34 -4.91 11.61
CA ALA A 475 -20.76 -4.94 13.00
C ALA A 475 -20.69 -6.34 13.61
N GLY A 476 -20.79 -7.40 12.80
CA GLY A 476 -20.65 -8.79 13.22
C GLY A 476 -19.20 -9.25 13.44
N LEU A 477 -18.21 -8.44 13.05
CA LEU A 477 -16.80 -8.78 13.26
C LEU A 477 -16.42 -8.68 14.75
N PRO A 478 -15.42 -9.47 15.22
CA PRO A 478 -14.84 -9.26 16.53
C PRO A 478 -14.41 -7.80 16.70
N GLU A 479 -14.59 -7.27 17.91
CA GLU A 479 -14.24 -5.90 18.28
C GLU A 479 -15.06 -4.80 17.61
N ASN A 480 -15.96 -5.14 16.67
CA ASN A 480 -16.83 -4.19 15.98
C ASN A 480 -16.06 -2.93 15.55
N PRO A 481 -15.17 -3.04 14.55
CA PRO A 481 -14.16 -2.01 14.27
C PRO A 481 -14.74 -0.63 13.93
N LEU A 482 -16.01 -0.56 13.51
CA LEU A 482 -16.72 0.68 13.19
C LEU A 482 -17.62 1.19 14.33
N GLY A 483 -17.70 0.50 15.46
CA GLY A 483 -18.56 0.88 16.59
C GLY A 483 -20.07 0.84 16.28
N GLU A 484 -20.47 0.24 15.16
CA GLU A 484 -21.86 0.24 14.69
C GLU A 484 -22.69 -0.79 15.49
N PRO A 485 -23.94 -0.49 15.91
CA PRO A 485 -24.74 -1.43 16.69
C PRO A 485 -25.03 -2.70 15.87
N VAL A 486 -24.76 -3.87 16.48
CA VAL A 486 -24.97 -5.17 15.83
C VAL A 486 -26.46 -5.39 15.55
N ARG A 487 -26.86 -5.19 14.30
CA ARG A 487 -28.24 -5.47 13.85
C ARG A 487 -28.37 -6.95 13.55
N ARG A 488 -29.05 -7.69 14.43
CA ARG A 488 -29.36 -9.12 14.22
C ARG A 488 -30.40 -9.35 13.10
N PHE A 489 -31.16 -8.31 12.74
CA PHE A 489 -32.23 -8.38 11.75
C PHE A 489 -32.12 -7.22 10.75
N GLN A 490 -32.30 -7.51 9.46
CA GLN A 490 -32.45 -6.47 8.43
C GLN A 490 -33.66 -5.60 8.74
N PRO A 491 -33.68 -4.28 8.48
CA PRO A 491 -34.86 -3.44 8.70
C PRO A 491 -36.07 -3.90 7.86
N LEU A 492 -37.30 -3.68 8.35
CA LEU A 492 -38.50 -4.04 7.60
C LEU A 492 -38.56 -3.17 6.33
N GLY A 493 -38.71 -3.81 5.17
CA GLY A 493 -39.00 -3.10 3.92
C GLY A 493 -40.37 -2.40 4.00
N PRO A 494 -40.63 -1.35 3.18
CA PRO A 494 -41.87 -0.58 3.25
C PRO A 494 -43.14 -1.45 3.20
N TRP A 495 -43.18 -2.43 2.29
CA TRP A 495 -44.29 -3.38 2.17
C TRP A 495 -44.42 -4.30 3.39
N GLN A 496 -43.31 -4.78 3.95
CA GLN A 496 -43.34 -5.62 5.14
C GLN A 496 -43.83 -4.86 6.38
N ARG A 497 -43.55 -3.54 6.45
CA ARG A 497 -44.13 -2.66 7.49
C ARG A 497 -45.63 -2.51 7.32
N LEU A 498 -46.11 -2.37 6.08
CA LEU A 498 -47.54 -2.33 5.79
C LEU A 498 -48.22 -3.65 6.18
N LEU A 499 -47.65 -4.80 5.80
CA LEU A 499 -48.17 -6.11 6.18
C LEU A 499 -48.14 -6.35 7.70
N ALA A 500 -47.03 -6.01 8.35
CA ALA A 500 -46.92 -6.13 9.80
C ALA A 500 -47.91 -5.19 10.51
N GLY A 501 -48.09 -3.98 9.97
CA GLY A 501 -49.08 -3.02 10.43
C GLY A 501 -50.51 -3.56 10.28
N SER A 502 -50.88 -4.08 9.10
CA SER A 502 -52.22 -4.63 8.86
C SER A 502 -52.50 -5.86 9.71
N LEU A 503 -51.50 -6.73 9.93
CA LEU A 503 -51.62 -7.87 10.83
C LEU A 503 -51.81 -7.43 12.29
N ALA A 504 -51.07 -6.42 12.73
CA ALA A 504 -51.24 -5.84 14.06
C ALA A 504 -52.62 -5.21 14.22
N THR A 505 -53.12 -4.49 13.21
CA THR A 505 -54.48 -3.93 13.22
C THR A 505 -55.55 -5.01 13.26
N LEU A 506 -55.41 -6.07 12.45
CA LEU A 506 -56.33 -7.21 12.46
C LEU A 506 -56.35 -7.92 13.82
N LEU A 507 -55.19 -8.11 14.46
CA LEU A 507 -55.11 -8.66 15.81
C LEU A 507 -55.80 -7.76 16.84
N LEU A 508 -55.62 -6.44 16.74
CA LEU A 508 -56.21 -5.49 17.68
C LEU A 508 -57.74 -5.50 17.57
N VAL A 509 -58.28 -5.53 16.34
CA VAL A 509 -59.72 -5.68 16.08
C VAL A 509 -60.23 -7.01 16.63
N ALA A 510 -59.50 -8.11 16.43
CA ALA A 510 -59.88 -9.42 16.93
C ALA A 510 -59.90 -9.49 18.47
N VAL A 511 -58.98 -8.79 19.15
CA VAL A 511 -58.97 -8.69 20.62
C VAL A 511 -60.15 -7.84 21.12
N GLN A 512 -60.48 -6.74 20.44
CA GLN A 512 -61.64 -5.91 20.79
C GLN A 512 -62.99 -6.61 20.57
N HIS A 513 -63.05 -7.62 19.70
CA HIS A 513 -64.27 -8.41 19.43
C HIS A 513 -64.37 -9.70 20.24
N GLN A 514 -63.51 -9.93 21.24
CA GLN A 514 -63.79 -10.99 22.21
C GLN A 514 -64.99 -10.56 23.08
N PRO A 515 -66.15 -11.27 23.01
CA PRO A 515 -67.25 -11.00 23.90
C PRO A 515 -66.74 -11.18 25.33
N ALA A 516 -66.97 -10.18 26.17
CA ALA A 516 -66.60 -10.24 27.58
C ALA A 516 -67.11 -11.58 28.15
N PRO A 517 -66.26 -12.36 28.86
CA PRO A 517 -66.74 -13.58 29.48
C PRO A 517 -67.93 -13.23 30.37
N PRO A 518 -69.05 -13.97 30.31
CA PRO A 518 -70.17 -13.70 31.19
C PRO A 518 -69.65 -13.76 32.64
N PRO A 519 -69.92 -12.74 33.47
CA PRO A 519 -69.39 -12.67 34.82
C PRO A 519 -69.79 -13.92 35.60
N ASN A 520 -68.80 -14.74 35.92
CA ASN A 520 -68.95 -16.03 36.59
C ASN A 520 -68.88 -15.92 38.12
N TRP A 521 -69.17 -14.73 38.67
CA TRP A 521 -69.47 -14.57 40.09
C TRP A 521 -70.99 -14.53 40.29
N ARG A 522 -71.60 -15.69 40.56
CA ARG A 522 -72.87 -15.71 41.30
C ARG A 522 -72.54 -15.52 42.77
N VAL A 523 -72.62 -14.29 43.25
CA VAL A 523 -72.66 -14.00 44.69
C VAL A 523 -74.11 -14.13 45.11
N THR A 524 -74.48 -15.28 45.67
CA THR A 524 -75.77 -15.51 46.31
C THR A 524 -75.62 -15.39 47.81
N GLY A 525 -76.34 -14.43 48.41
CA GLY A 525 -76.67 -14.38 49.84
C GLY A 525 -75.64 -13.68 50.74
N ALA A 526 -76.08 -12.59 51.39
CA ALA A 526 -75.60 -11.94 52.62
C ALA A 526 -74.10 -11.64 52.88
N ASP A 527 -73.14 -12.26 52.21
CA ASP A 527 -71.70 -12.19 52.57
C ASP A 527 -70.88 -11.17 51.75
N ALA A 528 -71.46 -10.53 50.73
CA ALA A 528 -70.77 -9.51 49.93
C ALA A 528 -70.43 -8.24 50.74
N LEU A 529 -71.23 -7.91 51.74
CA LEU A 529 -71.00 -6.76 52.65
C LEU A 529 -70.07 -7.12 53.81
N ALA A 530 -69.89 -8.41 54.14
CA ALA A 530 -68.97 -8.88 55.16
C ALA A 530 -67.52 -8.90 54.65
N LEU A 531 -67.30 -9.33 53.39
CA LEU A 531 -65.97 -9.38 52.77
C LEU A 531 -65.37 -7.98 52.50
N LEU A 532 -66.19 -7.00 52.10
CA LEU A 532 -65.72 -5.61 51.92
C LEU A 532 -65.36 -4.90 53.25
N ARG A 533 -65.83 -5.39 54.39
CA ARG A 533 -65.50 -4.83 55.72
C ARG A 533 -64.26 -5.46 56.34
N GLN A 534 -63.87 -6.66 55.92
CA GLN A 534 -62.77 -7.42 56.54
C GLN A 534 -61.41 -7.19 55.86
N GLU A 535 -61.36 -6.80 54.57
CA GLU A 535 -60.09 -6.58 53.84
C GLU A 535 -59.62 -5.12 53.73
N GLY A 536 -60.41 -4.15 54.23
CA GLY A 536 -60.05 -2.73 54.21
C GLY A 536 -58.68 -2.35 54.83
N PRO A 537 -58.16 -3.05 55.86
CA PRO A 537 -56.86 -2.73 56.44
C PRO A 537 -55.65 -3.22 55.62
N LEU A 538 -55.79 -4.28 54.81
CA LEU A 538 -54.66 -4.90 54.08
C LEU A 538 -54.31 -4.15 52.79
N LEU A 539 -55.31 -3.62 52.08
CA LEU A 539 -55.09 -2.84 50.86
C LEU A 539 -54.39 -1.48 51.09
N ARG A 540 -54.41 -0.94 52.32
CA ARG A 540 -53.63 0.26 52.69
C ARG A 540 -52.14 0.00 52.86
N GLN A 541 -51.75 -1.25 53.11
CA GLN A 541 -50.35 -1.60 53.34
C GLN A 541 -49.60 -1.84 52.02
N GLU A 542 -50.29 -2.31 50.98
CA GLU A 542 -49.67 -2.58 49.67
C GLU A 542 -49.64 -1.37 48.71
N PHE A 543 -50.53 -0.37 48.88
CA PHE A 543 -50.62 0.77 47.94
C PHE A 543 -50.75 2.15 48.64
N PRO A 544 -49.65 2.67 49.23
CA PRO A 544 -49.67 3.92 50.01
C PRO A 544 -49.88 5.20 49.18
N TRP A 545 -49.95 5.12 47.85
CA TRP A 545 -50.05 6.27 46.94
C TRP A 545 -51.47 6.54 46.42
N LEU A 546 -52.48 5.76 46.84
CA LEU A 546 -53.88 6.02 46.48
C LEU A 546 -54.49 7.11 47.36
N SER A 547 -54.75 8.28 46.77
CA SER A 547 -55.36 9.41 47.47
C SER A 547 -56.86 9.21 47.72
N ASN A 548 -57.40 9.85 48.77
CA ASN A 548 -58.83 9.77 49.14
C ASN A 548 -59.80 10.17 48.01
N SER A 549 -59.35 10.93 47.00
CA SER A 549 -60.17 11.34 45.86
C SER A 549 -60.44 10.22 44.85
N THR A 550 -59.58 9.20 44.81
CA THR A 550 -59.69 8.08 43.86
C THR A 550 -60.67 7.01 44.33
N LEU A 551 -60.89 6.89 45.64
CA LEU A 551 -61.79 5.89 46.23
C LEU A 551 -63.27 6.32 46.19
N SER A 552 -63.57 7.62 46.17
CA SER A 552 -64.93 8.12 46.05
C SER A 552 -65.52 7.97 44.64
N HIS A 553 -64.68 7.94 43.60
CA HIS A 553 -65.14 7.74 42.22
C HIS A 553 -65.46 6.29 41.87
N LEU A 554 -64.90 5.31 42.58
CA LEU A 554 -65.18 3.89 42.37
C LEU A 554 -66.51 3.42 43.00
N GLY A 555 -67.09 4.20 43.93
CA GLY A 555 -68.41 3.92 44.54
C GLY A 555 -69.62 4.23 43.66
N GLY A 556 -69.44 4.84 42.49
CA GLY A 556 -70.53 5.27 41.60
C GLY A 556 -71.01 4.25 40.56
N PHE A 557 -70.31 3.13 40.41
CA PHE A 557 -70.53 2.17 39.31
C PHE A 557 -71.16 0.84 39.75
N ILE A 558 -72.06 0.84 40.74
CA ILE A 558 -72.99 -0.27 40.97
C ILE A 558 -74.35 0.33 41.40
N ARG A 559 -75.25 0.51 40.44
CA ARG A 559 -76.69 0.63 40.65
C ARG A 559 -77.37 -0.47 39.84
N ILE A 560 -78.30 -1.17 40.50
CA ILE A 560 -79.05 -2.36 40.08
C ILE A 560 -79.65 -2.21 38.68
#